data_AF-A0A0F9P6A2-F1
#
_entry.id   AF-A0A0F9P6A2-F1
#
_cell.length_a   1.000
_cell.length_b   1.000
_cell.length_c   1.000
_cell.angle_alpha   90.00
_cell.angle_beta   90.00
_cell.angle_gamma   90.00
#
_symmetry.space_group_name_H-M   'P 1'
#
loop_
_entity.id
_entity.type
_entity.pdbx_description
1 polymer ?
#
loop_
_entity_poly.entity_id
_entity_poly.type
_entity_poly.pdbx_seq_one_letter_code
_entity_poly.pdbx_strand_id
1 'polypeptide(L)'
;MAAGDISAVIDTLVLTGCTTPRMVVLDGDYVVVSAWDGSLHGHIHTFTVDNVGAISDTVVDTWDFASTGLTPDIIKIPGSSDKYVIGYEGAASEGFIKSIIISTTGVITESFIDTVSTGARIVYGYVLHTEDANDTLIAQCFAGVVETVTVDSSGNIGAAVIDSEDYGHPGVPGNVIEIASGYYATIYADNLETFSIDGAGNITAVDSWDWTASTGTNSRIVKVPDSTKYMIAYENGSNDGIVFSFTISNTGIITKSVIDSLTFEPGINNWVSPPLSLGSDYFAIAGVGNADGFDGVIYTFTCDSDGAISDTVSDTMEFYDGSVNFCQAPFMIHVQDDVYAVAHYRQSSFDGWVRSFTIEIPTGAVEETATFSSDSHIWDAETATFNSNSHLYAEDTEIFSSTSHLWDTITATFSSNSNIHDTETETGTFTSNSHLYAEDTVTVQSDARIISQAQIENEYKIPWEIHPTMRNIHTTPQTGGQDDGGFRIL
;
A
#
# COMPACT_ATOMS: atom_id res chain seq x y z
N MET A 1 4.78 -11.50 -22.99
CA MET A 1 3.59 -11.20 -23.83
C MET A 1 3.75 -9.76 -24.34
N ALA A 2 2.77 -9.11 -24.96
CA ALA A 2 2.85 -7.65 -25.14
C ALA A 2 2.56 -6.96 -23.80
N ALA A 3 3.00 -5.71 -23.63
CA ALA A 3 2.71 -4.97 -22.41
C ALA A 3 1.21 -4.71 -22.27
N GLY A 4 0.66 -4.95 -21.08
CA GLY A 4 -0.76 -4.98 -20.78
C GLY A 4 -1.43 -6.33 -21.01
N ASP A 5 -0.75 -7.33 -21.58
CA ASP A 5 -1.34 -8.66 -21.78
C ASP A 5 -1.51 -9.39 -20.43
N ILE A 6 -2.64 -10.06 -20.28
CA ILE A 6 -3.03 -10.78 -19.07
C ILE A 6 -2.87 -12.29 -19.34
N SER A 7 -2.21 -13.03 -18.45
CA SER A 7 -2.14 -14.48 -18.57
C SER A 7 -3.47 -15.15 -18.17
N ALA A 8 -3.64 -16.43 -18.47
CA ALA A 8 -4.77 -17.18 -17.91
C ALA A 8 -4.63 -17.32 -16.38
N VAL A 9 -5.73 -17.56 -15.68
CA VAL A 9 -5.71 -17.90 -14.24
C VAL A 9 -4.70 -19.01 -13.97
N ILE A 10 -3.75 -18.74 -13.08
CA ILE A 10 -2.67 -19.63 -12.69
C ILE A 10 -3.16 -20.60 -11.63
N ASP A 11 -3.75 -20.08 -10.56
CA ASP A 11 -4.24 -20.86 -9.43
C ASP A 11 -5.52 -20.29 -8.83
N THR A 12 -6.19 -21.08 -7.98
CA THR A 12 -7.45 -20.72 -7.33
C THR A 12 -7.56 -21.30 -5.93
N LEU A 13 -7.80 -20.44 -4.94
CA LEU A 13 -8.12 -20.83 -3.57
C LEU A 13 -9.58 -20.50 -3.25
N VAL A 14 -10.26 -21.38 -2.50
CA VAL A 14 -11.61 -21.15 -1.98
C VAL A 14 -11.53 -20.79 -0.51
N LEU A 15 -12.19 -19.70 -0.11
CA LEU A 15 -12.28 -19.20 1.26
C LEU A 15 -13.72 -19.33 1.74
N THR A 16 -13.93 -20.02 2.87
CA THR A 16 -15.25 -20.10 3.49
C THR A 16 -15.59 -18.77 4.17
N GLY A 17 -16.82 -18.27 3.99
CA GLY A 17 -17.26 -17.05 4.69
C GLY A 17 -16.57 -15.77 4.21
N CYS A 18 -16.37 -15.66 2.90
CA CYS A 18 -15.59 -14.60 2.27
C CYS A 18 -16.43 -13.75 1.30
N THR A 19 -17.41 -13.02 1.83
CA THR A 19 -18.26 -12.07 1.10
C THR A 19 -17.64 -10.67 1.11
N THR A 20 -17.74 -9.97 -0.03
CA THR A 20 -17.16 -8.63 -0.29
C THR A 20 -15.71 -8.51 0.18
N PRO A 21 -14.79 -9.30 -0.38
CA PRO A 21 -13.41 -9.35 0.08
C PRO A 21 -12.67 -8.03 -0.14
N ARG A 22 -11.78 -7.73 0.80
CA ARG A 22 -10.69 -6.75 0.68
C ARG A 22 -9.37 -7.46 0.91
N MET A 23 -8.31 -7.00 0.24
CA MET A 23 -7.00 -7.62 0.32
C MET A 23 -5.89 -6.63 0.60
N VAL A 24 -4.88 -7.11 1.31
CA VAL A 24 -3.60 -6.44 1.49
C VAL A 24 -2.48 -7.48 1.43
N VAL A 25 -1.34 -7.09 0.86
CA VAL A 25 -0.12 -7.88 0.85
C VAL A 25 0.66 -7.62 2.14
N LEU A 26 1.20 -8.67 2.76
CA LEU A 26 2.22 -8.52 3.81
C LEU A 26 3.59 -8.57 3.14
N ASP A 27 4.66 -8.29 3.87
CA ASP A 27 6.00 -8.35 3.29
C ASP A 27 6.29 -9.77 2.74
N GLY A 28 6.65 -9.85 1.44
CA GLY A 28 6.88 -11.11 0.71
C GLY A 28 5.60 -11.75 0.15
N ASP A 29 5.55 -13.09 0.13
CA ASP A 29 4.51 -13.86 -0.58
C ASP A 29 3.16 -13.93 0.15
N TYR A 30 2.97 -13.27 1.29
CA TYR A 30 1.74 -13.43 2.10
C TYR A 30 0.65 -12.45 1.67
N VAL A 31 -0.59 -12.93 1.66
CA VAL A 31 -1.78 -12.13 1.37
C VAL A 31 -2.79 -12.31 2.50
N VAL A 32 -3.41 -11.19 2.90
CA VAL A 32 -4.55 -11.17 3.82
C VAL A 32 -5.81 -10.84 3.05
N VAL A 33 -6.90 -11.57 3.35
CA VAL A 33 -8.26 -11.23 2.93
C VAL A 33 -9.10 -10.92 4.17
N SER A 34 -9.74 -9.75 4.21
CA SER A 34 -10.83 -9.47 5.16
C SER A 34 -12.17 -9.58 4.43
N ALA A 35 -13.14 -10.24 5.07
CA ALA A 35 -14.46 -10.47 4.48
C ALA A 35 -15.50 -10.77 5.58
N TRP A 36 -16.74 -11.11 5.17
CA TRP A 36 -17.78 -11.56 6.11
C TRP A 36 -18.58 -12.75 5.56
N ASP A 37 -19.29 -13.47 6.42
CA ASP A 37 -20.05 -14.67 6.04
C ASP A 37 -21.57 -14.47 6.01
N GLY A 38 -22.32 -15.47 5.55
CA GLY A 38 -23.79 -15.43 5.51
C GLY A 38 -24.47 -15.30 6.88
N SER A 39 -23.73 -15.43 7.99
CA SER A 39 -24.18 -15.20 9.37
C SER A 39 -23.81 -13.80 9.89
N LEU A 40 -23.28 -12.93 9.02
CA LEU A 40 -22.80 -11.57 9.31
C LEU A 40 -21.46 -11.53 10.07
N HIS A 41 -20.81 -12.67 10.32
CA HIS A 41 -19.56 -12.70 11.06
C HIS A 41 -18.42 -12.15 10.18
N GLY A 42 -17.55 -11.33 10.76
CA GLY A 42 -16.36 -10.82 10.10
C GLY A 42 -15.22 -11.83 10.20
N HIS A 43 -14.55 -12.08 9.08
CA HIS A 43 -13.45 -13.03 8.95
C HIS A 43 -12.19 -12.36 8.39
N ILE A 44 -11.04 -12.83 8.87
CA ILE A 44 -9.73 -12.57 8.25
C ILE A 44 -9.13 -13.93 7.88
N HIS A 45 -8.60 -14.04 6.67
CA HIS A 45 -7.86 -15.21 6.20
C HIS A 45 -6.48 -14.78 5.74
N THR A 46 -5.47 -15.62 5.96
CA THR A 46 -4.12 -15.44 5.41
C THR A 46 -3.69 -16.65 4.60
N PHE A 47 -2.95 -16.42 3.52
CA PHE A 47 -2.40 -17.47 2.64
C PHE A 47 -1.18 -16.91 1.92
N THR A 48 -0.48 -17.74 1.14
CA THR A 48 0.63 -17.25 0.30
C THR A 48 0.27 -17.30 -1.18
N VAL A 49 0.85 -16.37 -1.94
CA VAL A 49 0.89 -16.36 -3.41
C VAL A 49 2.35 -16.15 -3.79
N ASP A 50 2.99 -17.13 -4.41
CA ASP A 50 4.42 -17.03 -4.74
C ASP A 50 4.69 -16.20 -6.00
N ASN A 51 5.98 -15.99 -6.31
CA ASN A 51 6.44 -15.21 -7.46
C ASN A 51 6.10 -15.81 -8.84
N VAL A 52 5.50 -17.00 -8.91
CA VAL A 52 4.95 -17.56 -10.15
C VAL A 52 3.43 -17.64 -10.11
N GLY A 53 2.79 -17.07 -9.09
CA GLY A 53 1.36 -17.03 -8.90
C GLY A 53 0.75 -18.30 -8.31
N ALA A 54 1.51 -19.25 -7.77
CA ALA A 54 0.92 -20.41 -7.08
C ALA A 54 0.39 -19.98 -5.70
N ILE A 55 -0.83 -20.41 -5.38
CA ILE A 55 -1.47 -20.12 -4.09
C ILE A 55 -1.24 -21.31 -3.15
N SER A 56 -0.97 -21.06 -1.86
CA SER A 56 -0.84 -22.16 -0.90
C SER A 56 -2.09 -23.05 -0.86
N ASP A 57 -1.91 -24.38 -0.93
CA ASP A 57 -2.97 -25.40 -0.86
C ASP A 57 -3.85 -25.29 0.41
N THR A 58 -3.33 -24.67 1.48
CA THR A 58 -4.04 -24.44 2.73
C THR A 58 -3.90 -23.00 3.17
N VAL A 59 -5.01 -22.42 3.62
CA VAL A 59 -5.03 -21.16 4.37
C VAL A 59 -4.05 -21.28 5.55
N VAL A 60 -3.19 -20.28 5.70
CA VAL A 60 -2.17 -20.18 6.76
C VAL A 60 -2.85 -19.98 8.12
N ASP A 61 -3.79 -19.04 8.20
CA ASP A 61 -4.55 -18.78 9.41
C ASP A 61 -5.95 -18.18 9.10
N THR A 62 -6.87 -18.28 10.05
CA THR A 62 -8.22 -17.68 9.94
C THR A 62 -8.73 -17.26 11.30
N TRP A 63 -9.31 -16.06 11.36
CA TRP A 63 -9.95 -15.55 12.57
C TRP A 63 -11.34 -14.98 12.28
N ASP A 64 -12.35 -15.49 13.00
CA ASP A 64 -13.69 -14.90 13.13
C ASP A 64 -13.60 -13.77 14.18
N PHE A 65 -13.35 -12.54 13.71
CA PHE A 65 -12.99 -11.42 14.57
C PHE A 65 -14.19 -10.71 15.18
N ALA A 66 -15.39 -10.89 14.62
CA ALA A 66 -16.61 -10.25 15.11
C ALA A 66 -17.87 -11.01 14.73
N SER A 67 -18.81 -11.17 15.67
CA SER A 67 -20.14 -11.76 15.42
C SER A 67 -21.05 -10.90 14.51
N THR A 68 -20.64 -9.65 14.26
CA THR A 68 -21.18 -8.80 13.20
C THR A 68 -20.01 -7.95 12.72
N GLY A 69 -19.53 -8.21 11.50
CA GLY A 69 -18.32 -7.60 10.94
C GLY A 69 -18.47 -7.35 9.45
N LEU A 70 -19.48 -6.58 9.05
CA LEU A 70 -19.87 -6.41 7.65
C LEU A 70 -18.90 -5.53 6.87
N THR A 71 -18.67 -5.93 5.62
CA THR A 71 -17.86 -5.19 4.61
C THR A 71 -16.55 -4.66 5.18
N PRO A 72 -15.71 -5.51 5.79
CA PRO A 72 -14.48 -5.05 6.41
C PRO A 72 -13.47 -4.60 5.36
N ASP A 73 -12.81 -3.49 5.64
CA ASP A 73 -11.64 -3.01 4.93
C ASP A 73 -10.42 -3.13 5.83
N ILE A 74 -9.28 -3.52 5.26
CA ILE A 74 -8.04 -3.76 6.00
C ILE A 74 -6.87 -3.07 5.32
N ILE A 75 -6.06 -2.37 6.11
CA ILE A 75 -4.84 -1.71 5.66
C ILE A 75 -3.69 -1.95 6.63
N LYS A 76 -2.45 -1.93 6.13
CA LYS A 76 -1.24 -1.95 6.97
C LYS A 76 -1.11 -0.61 7.69
N ILE A 77 -0.68 -0.64 8.95
CA ILE A 77 -0.35 0.59 9.68
C ILE A 77 1.04 1.05 9.22
N PRO A 78 1.18 2.29 8.71
CA PRO A 78 2.48 2.84 8.32
C PRO A 78 3.52 2.75 9.44
N GLY A 79 4.76 2.43 9.07
CA GLY A 79 5.87 2.28 10.04
C GLY A 79 5.79 1.02 10.92
N SER A 80 4.79 0.15 10.74
CA SER A 80 4.70 -1.14 11.43
C SER A 80 4.95 -2.31 10.49
N SER A 81 5.67 -3.34 10.94
CA SER A 81 5.91 -4.56 10.16
C SER A 81 4.80 -5.61 10.28
N ASP A 82 3.99 -5.54 11.34
CA ASP A 82 3.07 -6.62 11.72
C ASP A 82 1.71 -6.14 12.22
N LYS A 83 1.36 -4.86 12.01
CA LYS A 83 0.11 -4.28 12.50
C LYS A 83 -0.74 -3.73 11.38
N TYR A 84 -2.04 -3.92 11.55
CA TYR A 84 -3.05 -3.59 10.57
C TYR A 84 -4.22 -2.92 11.27
N VAL A 85 -4.95 -2.09 10.53
CA VAL A 85 -6.26 -1.58 10.93
C VAL A 85 -7.32 -2.27 10.12
N ILE A 86 -8.42 -2.63 10.78
CA ILE A 86 -9.65 -3.09 10.17
C ILE A 86 -10.79 -2.10 10.48
N GLY A 87 -11.40 -1.58 9.42
CA GLY A 87 -12.61 -0.75 9.48
C GLY A 87 -13.82 -1.56 9.04
N TYR A 88 -14.91 -1.60 9.81
CA TYR A 88 -16.08 -2.41 9.46
C TYR A 88 -17.38 -1.95 10.12
N GLU A 89 -18.50 -2.45 9.63
CA GLU A 89 -19.81 -2.28 10.27
C GLU A 89 -20.11 -3.43 11.24
N GLY A 90 -20.32 -3.08 12.51
CA GLY A 90 -20.72 -3.97 13.57
C GLY A 90 -22.22 -4.01 13.86
N ALA A 91 -22.55 -4.59 15.02
CA ALA A 91 -23.92 -4.73 15.48
C ALA A 91 -24.61 -3.36 15.65
N ALA A 92 -25.93 -3.33 15.49
CA ALA A 92 -26.74 -2.10 15.60
C ALA A 92 -26.29 -0.96 14.67
N SER A 93 -25.66 -1.31 13.54
CA SER A 93 -25.15 -0.33 12.56
C SER A 93 -23.99 0.52 13.06
N GLU A 94 -23.28 0.11 14.09
CA GLU A 94 -22.13 0.84 14.61
C GLU A 94 -20.91 0.61 13.71
N GLY A 95 -20.18 1.66 13.33
CA GLY A 95 -18.89 1.47 12.66
C GLY A 95 -17.76 1.31 13.68
N PHE A 96 -16.78 0.49 13.34
CA PHE A 96 -15.62 0.20 14.18
C PHE A 96 -14.34 0.37 13.40
N ILE A 97 -13.36 0.97 14.05
CA ILE A 97 -11.95 0.93 13.63
C ILE A 97 -11.20 0.19 14.74
N LYS A 98 -10.53 -0.89 14.37
CA LYS A 98 -9.76 -1.72 15.31
C LYS A 98 -8.39 -2.03 14.75
N SER A 99 -7.41 -2.17 15.62
CA SER A 99 -6.05 -2.53 15.26
C SER A 99 -5.75 -3.98 15.69
N ILE A 100 -4.97 -4.67 14.88
CA ILE A 100 -4.67 -6.11 15.03
C ILE A 100 -3.20 -6.39 14.74
N ILE A 101 -2.73 -7.57 15.14
CA ILE A 101 -1.40 -8.06 14.79
C ILE A 101 -1.55 -9.24 13.83
N ILE A 102 -0.89 -9.13 12.67
CA ILE A 102 -0.68 -10.24 11.74
C ILE A 102 0.83 -10.32 11.51
N SER A 103 1.45 -11.42 11.93
CA SER A 103 2.89 -11.61 11.77
C SER A 103 3.27 -11.57 10.28
N THR A 104 4.55 -11.31 10.00
CA THR A 104 5.12 -11.40 8.63
C THR A 104 5.03 -12.79 8.00
N THR A 105 4.62 -13.80 8.78
CA THR A 105 4.34 -15.17 8.31
C THR A 105 2.84 -15.48 8.24
N GLY A 106 1.98 -14.48 8.23
CA GLY A 106 0.53 -14.63 8.09
C GLY A 106 -0.21 -15.14 9.33
N VAL A 107 0.47 -15.45 10.44
CA VAL A 107 -0.20 -15.86 11.70
C VAL A 107 -0.92 -14.66 12.33
N ILE A 108 -2.20 -14.85 12.66
CA ILE A 108 -3.08 -13.83 13.24
C ILE A 108 -3.02 -13.93 14.76
N THR A 109 -2.81 -12.80 15.45
CA THR A 109 -3.07 -12.74 16.89
C THR A 109 -4.55 -12.45 17.10
N GLU A 110 -5.31 -13.42 17.63
CA GLU A 110 -6.77 -13.35 17.83
C GLU A 110 -7.21 -12.40 18.97
N SER A 111 -6.70 -11.18 18.97
CA SER A 111 -7.06 -10.11 19.89
C SER A 111 -6.81 -8.76 19.25
N PHE A 112 -7.69 -7.80 19.50
CA PHE A 112 -7.47 -6.41 19.13
C PHE A 112 -6.44 -5.76 20.04
N ILE A 113 -5.58 -4.91 19.47
CA ILE A 113 -4.69 -4.02 20.23
C ILE A 113 -5.54 -2.92 20.84
N ASP A 114 -6.32 -2.23 20.00
CA ASP A 114 -7.18 -1.14 20.41
C ASP A 114 -8.45 -1.04 19.53
N THR A 115 -9.38 -0.19 19.93
CA THR A 115 -10.68 -0.02 19.28
C THR A 115 -11.27 1.37 19.52
N VAL A 116 -11.90 1.90 18.47
CA VAL A 116 -12.79 3.06 18.56
C VAL A 116 -14.06 2.80 17.75
N SER A 117 -15.18 3.32 18.23
CA SER A 117 -16.43 3.36 17.48
C SER A 117 -16.48 4.67 16.69
N THR A 118 -16.86 4.59 15.42
CA THR A 118 -17.15 5.76 14.58
C THR A 118 -18.55 6.31 14.88
N GLY A 119 -18.78 7.58 14.57
CA GLY A 119 -20.09 8.20 14.67
C GLY A 119 -21.05 7.71 13.59
N ALA A 120 -20.51 7.33 12.43
CA ALA A 120 -21.21 6.76 11.29
C ALA A 120 -20.86 5.29 11.04
N ARG A 121 -21.69 4.61 10.22
CA ARG A 121 -21.51 3.20 9.86
C ARG A 121 -20.42 3.08 8.80
N ILE A 122 -19.50 2.13 8.90
CA ILE A 122 -18.52 1.83 7.83
C ILE A 122 -19.07 0.68 6.97
N VAL A 123 -19.93 1.01 6.00
CA VAL A 123 -20.54 0.01 5.10
C VAL A 123 -19.99 0.22 3.69
N TYR A 124 -19.27 -0.78 3.17
CA TYR A 124 -18.47 -0.68 1.94
C TYR A 124 -17.47 0.48 1.94
N GLY A 125 -17.23 1.06 3.12
CA GLY A 125 -16.29 2.15 3.34
C GLY A 125 -14.86 1.69 3.19
N TYR A 126 -13.99 2.65 2.89
CA TYR A 126 -12.54 2.47 2.93
C TYR A 126 -11.96 3.16 4.16
N VAL A 127 -10.93 2.56 4.72
CA VAL A 127 -10.03 3.25 5.64
C VAL A 127 -8.75 3.63 4.90
N LEU A 128 -8.19 4.78 5.23
CA LEU A 128 -6.92 5.24 4.68
C LEU A 128 -6.10 5.83 5.82
N HIS A 129 -4.91 5.27 6.03
CA HIS A 129 -3.97 5.80 7.00
C HIS A 129 -3.05 6.79 6.31
N THR A 130 -2.90 7.97 6.87
CA THR A 130 -1.97 8.97 6.38
C THR A 130 -0.57 8.62 6.91
N GLU A 131 0.47 8.73 6.09
CA GLU A 131 1.85 8.59 6.54
C GLU A 131 2.37 9.88 7.19
N ASP A 132 1.45 10.74 7.65
CA ASP A 132 1.82 12.00 8.26
C ASP A 132 2.30 11.82 9.70
N ALA A 133 2.98 12.83 10.23
CA ALA A 133 3.55 12.80 11.57
C ALA A 133 2.51 12.75 12.71
N ASN A 134 1.21 12.84 12.39
CA ASN A 134 0.12 12.82 13.36
C ASN A 134 -0.62 11.49 13.36
N ASP A 135 -0.19 10.51 12.55
CA ASP A 135 -0.76 9.17 12.52
C ASP A 135 -2.28 9.19 12.24
N THR A 136 -2.73 10.06 11.33
CA THR A 136 -4.17 10.24 11.08
C THR A 136 -4.71 9.06 10.27
N LEU A 137 -5.88 8.54 10.65
CA LEU A 137 -6.64 7.59 9.86
C LEU A 137 -7.99 8.18 9.48
N ILE A 138 -8.31 8.05 8.20
CA ILE A 138 -9.57 8.46 7.59
C ILE A 138 -10.47 7.24 7.50
N ALA A 139 -11.70 7.37 7.98
CA ALA A 139 -12.77 6.39 7.76
C ALA A 139 -13.83 6.99 6.84
N GLN A 140 -13.92 6.46 5.62
CA GLN A 140 -14.99 6.78 4.69
C GLN A 140 -16.23 5.98 5.09
N CYS A 141 -17.24 6.66 5.59
CA CYS A 141 -18.43 6.06 6.14
C CYS A 141 -19.62 6.14 5.16
N PHE A 142 -20.68 5.43 5.49
CA PHE A 142 -21.92 5.41 4.73
C PHE A 142 -22.56 6.80 4.66
N ALA A 143 -23.33 7.05 3.59
CA ALA A 143 -24.12 8.26 3.39
C ALA A 143 -23.35 9.58 3.25
N GLY A 144 -22.08 9.52 2.85
CA GLY A 144 -21.28 10.73 2.58
C GLY A 144 -20.45 11.22 3.75
N VAL A 145 -20.37 10.47 4.85
CA VAL A 145 -19.64 10.89 6.04
C VAL A 145 -18.18 10.48 5.93
N VAL A 146 -17.27 11.39 6.24
CA VAL A 146 -15.83 11.12 6.43
C VAL A 146 -15.48 11.46 7.87
N GLU A 147 -14.83 10.54 8.57
CA GLU A 147 -14.37 10.75 9.95
C GLU A 147 -12.85 10.57 10.05
N THR A 148 -12.23 11.26 11.00
CA THR A 148 -10.81 11.12 11.32
C THR A 148 -10.61 10.59 12.74
N VAL A 149 -9.61 9.73 12.90
CA VAL A 149 -9.07 9.26 14.18
C VAL A 149 -7.55 9.23 14.09
N THR A 150 -6.84 8.94 15.18
CA THR A 150 -5.40 8.64 15.14
C THR A 150 -5.16 7.15 15.34
N VAL A 151 -4.19 6.58 14.63
CA VAL A 151 -3.70 5.22 14.87
C VAL A 151 -2.18 5.21 14.81
N ASP A 152 -1.48 5.10 15.95
CA ASP A 152 -0.02 5.12 15.90
C ASP A 152 0.58 3.82 15.33
N SER A 153 1.88 3.84 15.00
CA SER A 153 2.64 2.66 14.53
C SER A 153 2.67 1.48 15.51
N SER A 154 2.30 1.69 16.78
CA SER A 154 2.13 0.62 17.78
C SER A 154 0.72 0.02 17.77
N GLY A 155 -0.19 0.57 16.97
CA GLY A 155 -1.58 0.17 16.86
C GLY A 155 -2.48 0.78 17.93
N ASN A 156 -2.04 1.79 18.70
CA ASN A 156 -2.92 2.47 19.64
C ASN A 156 -3.85 3.41 18.87
N ILE A 157 -5.13 3.42 19.21
CA ILE A 157 -6.14 4.22 18.54
C ILE A 157 -6.57 5.36 19.45
N GLY A 158 -6.79 6.54 18.87
CA GLY A 158 -7.34 7.69 19.59
C GLY A 158 -8.67 7.35 20.25
N ALA A 159 -8.90 7.86 21.46
CA ALA A 159 -10.06 7.49 22.28
C ALA A 159 -11.44 7.88 21.69
N ALA A 160 -11.46 8.73 20.66
CA ALA A 160 -12.66 9.19 19.98
C ALA A 160 -12.35 9.69 18.57
N VAL A 161 -13.40 9.80 17.75
CA VAL A 161 -13.40 10.56 16.49
C VAL A 161 -12.95 12.00 16.77
N ILE A 162 -12.02 12.48 15.94
CA ILE A 162 -11.45 13.82 16.01
C ILE A 162 -12.40 14.80 15.32
N ASP A 163 -12.73 14.52 14.06
CA ASP A 163 -13.63 15.34 13.28
C ASP A 163 -14.49 14.47 12.34
N SER A 164 -15.59 15.04 11.88
CA SER A 164 -16.59 14.40 11.04
C SER A 164 -17.17 15.42 10.07
N GLU A 165 -17.02 15.16 8.77
CA GLU A 165 -17.62 15.95 7.71
C GLU A 165 -18.67 15.11 6.97
N ASP A 166 -19.87 15.66 6.78
CA ASP A 166 -20.98 15.00 6.10
C ASP A 166 -21.27 15.71 4.77
N TYR A 167 -20.88 15.05 3.67
CA TYR A 167 -21.11 15.55 2.32
C TYR A 167 -22.53 15.29 1.80
N GLY A 168 -23.37 14.54 2.54
CA GLY A 168 -24.78 14.36 2.23
C GLY A 168 -25.07 13.47 1.01
N HIS A 169 -24.23 12.45 0.76
CA HIS A 169 -24.34 11.55 -0.39
C HIS A 169 -25.02 10.24 -0.03
N PRO A 170 -26.33 10.06 -0.27
CA PRO A 170 -27.05 8.88 0.16
C PRO A 170 -26.59 7.65 -0.63
N GLY A 171 -25.83 6.75 -0.01
CA GLY A 171 -25.44 5.51 -0.67
C GLY A 171 -24.15 4.92 -0.15
N VAL A 172 -23.71 3.92 -0.88
CA VAL A 172 -22.43 3.24 -0.68
C VAL A 172 -21.32 4.16 -1.21
N PRO A 173 -20.29 4.45 -0.38
CA PRO A 173 -19.12 5.17 -0.85
C PRO A 173 -18.33 4.38 -1.89
N GLY A 174 -17.50 5.09 -2.64
CA GLY A 174 -16.52 4.51 -3.56
C GLY A 174 -15.25 4.12 -2.83
N ASN A 175 -14.19 4.92 -2.99
CA ASN A 175 -12.96 4.83 -2.21
C ASN A 175 -12.46 6.24 -1.85
N VAL A 176 -11.47 6.30 -0.97
CA VAL A 176 -10.75 7.53 -0.61
C VAL A 176 -9.28 7.38 -1.02
N ILE A 177 -8.67 8.45 -1.53
CA ILE A 177 -7.26 8.49 -1.93
C ILE A 177 -6.59 9.79 -1.48
N GLU A 178 -5.28 9.75 -1.32
CA GLU A 178 -4.46 10.95 -1.17
C GLU A 178 -4.27 11.67 -2.51
N ILE A 179 -4.40 12.99 -2.50
CA ILE A 179 -4.10 13.88 -3.63
C ILE A 179 -2.65 14.33 -3.53
N ALA A 180 -2.31 14.86 -2.35
CA ALA A 180 -1.00 15.32 -1.90
C ALA A 180 -1.05 15.42 -0.37
N SER A 181 0.10 15.63 0.28
CA SER A 181 0.18 15.72 1.74
C SER A 181 -0.88 16.67 2.32
N GLY A 182 -1.77 16.13 3.15
CA GLY A 182 -2.86 16.86 3.80
C GLY A 182 -4.09 17.14 2.93
N TYR A 183 -4.15 16.64 1.69
CA TYR A 183 -5.28 16.79 0.77
C TYR A 183 -5.73 15.44 0.22
N TYR A 184 -7.04 15.19 0.24
CA TYR A 184 -7.63 13.90 -0.07
C TYR A 184 -8.86 14.05 -0.96
N ALA A 185 -9.17 12.97 -1.69
CA ALA A 185 -10.37 12.85 -2.51
C ALA A 185 -11.20 11.66 -2.02
N THR A 186 -12.49 11.85 -1.87
CA THR A 186 -13.47 10.79 -1.60
C THR A 186 -14.51 10.79 -2.71
N ILE A 187 -14.83 9.62 -3.24
CA ILE A 187 -15.79 9.47 -4.34
C ILE A 187 -17.04 8.71 -3.88
N TYR A 188 -18.18 9.15 -4.39
CA TYR A 188 -19.50 8.56 -4.23
C TYR A 188 -20.07 8.19 -5.60
N ALA A 189 -21.28 7.66 -5.64
CA ALA A 189 -21.92 7.16 -6.87
C ALA A 189 -21.85 8.18 -8.03
N ASP A 190 -22.11 9.45 -7.78
CA ASP A 190 -22.22 10.54 -8.75
C ASP A 190 -21.35 11.77 -8.43
N ASN A 191 -20.68 11.77 -7.27
CA ASN A 191 -20.00 12.94 -6.72
C ASN A 191 -18.57 12.66 -6.28
N LEU A 192 -17.66 13.55 -6.66
CA LEU A 192 -16.30 13.61 -6.16
C LEU A 192 -16.21 14.78 -5.18
N GLU A 193 -15.73 14.53 -3.99
CA GLU A 193 -15.47 15.55 -2.97
C GLU A 193 -13.97 15.57 -2.66
N THR A 194 -13.40 16.76 -2.51
CA THR A 194 -12.04 16.94 -2.02
C THR A 194 -12.04 17.68 -0.70
N PHE A 195 -11.05 17.36 0.13
CA PHE A 195 -10.91 17.94 1.45
C PHE A 195 -9.46 18.01 1.88
N SER A 196 -9.19 18.83 2.87
CA SER A 196 -7.91 18.86 3.57
C SER A 196 -8.06 18.37 5.00
N ILE A 197 -6.98 17.83 5.54
CA ILE A 197 -6.85 17.52 6.97
C ILE A 197 -5.69 18.36 7.53
N ASP A 198 -5.95 19.08 8.62
CA ASP A 198 -4.89 19.81 9.34
C ASP A 198 -4.11 18.91 10.30
N GLY A 199 -3.01 19.41 10.87
CA GLY A 199 -2.16 18.61 11.77
C GLY A 199 -2.82 18.21 13.10
N ALA A 200 -4.04 18.65 13.38
CA ALA A 200 -4.82 18.19 14.52
C ALA A 200 -5.89 17.15 14.11
N GLY A 201 -5.96 16.78 12.83
CA GLY A 201 -6.92 15.84 12.28
C GLY A 201 -8.27 16.47 11.89
N ASN A 202 -8.41 17.80 11.89
CA ASN A 202 -9.67 18.45 11.50
C ASN A 202 -9.84 18.46 9.98
N ILE A 203 -11.06 18.17 9.52
CA ILE A 203 -11.43 18.11 8.12
C ILE A 203 -11.87 19.50 7.65
N THR A 204 -11.55 19.86 6.41
CA THR A 204 -12.11 21.04 5.74
C THR A 204 -12.44 20.69 4.31
N ALA A 205 -13.71 20.80 3.93
CA ALA A 205 -14.14 20.64 2.54
C ALA A 205 -13.46 21.69 1.62
N VAL A 206 -13.02 21.23 0.44
CA VAL A 206 -12.24 22.04 -0.50
C VAL A 206 -13.00 22.31 -1.79
N ASP A 207 -13.40 21.27 -2.52
CA ASP A 207 -14.13 21.38 -3.79
C ASP A 207 -14.99 20.13 -4.04
N SER A 208 -15.94 20.23 -4.95
CA SER A 208 -16.83 19.15 -5.31
C SER A 208 -17.17 19.12 -6.79
N TRP A 209 -17.36 17.92 -7.35
CA TRP A 209 -17.78 17.75 -8.73
C TRP A 209 -18.79 16.62 -8.89
N ASP A 210 -20.01 17.00 -9.24
CA ASP A 210 -21.00 16.12 -9.84
C ASP A 210 -20.70 16.03 -11.35
N TRP A 211 -20.14 14.89 -11.78
CA TRP A 211 -19.76 14.68 -13.18
C TRP A 211 -20.85 13.97 -13.99
N THR A 212 -21.77 13.26 -13.34
CA THR A 212 -22.87 12.56 -14.00
C THR A 212 -24.19 13.25 -13.69
N ALA A 213 -24.75 14.00 -14.63
CA ALA A 213 -26.13 14.47 -14.52
C ALA A 213 -27.20 13.32 -14.45
N SER A 214 -26.77 12.05 -14.40
CA SER A 214 -27.56 10.82 -14.29
C SER A 214 -26.77 9.71 -13.57
N THR A 215 -27.30 9.27 -12.41
CA THR A 215 -27.01 8.06 -11.60
C THR A 215 -25.86 7.15 -12.07
N GLY A 216 -24.61 7.61 -11.98
CA GLY A 216 -23.48 6.69 -11.91
C GLY A 216 -23.64 5.78 -10.69
N THR A 217 -23.15 4.54 -10.77
CA THR A 217 -23.02 3.67 -9.59
C THR A 217 -21.64 3.01 -9.57
N ASN A 218 -21.25 2.49 -8.40
CA ASN A 218 -19.98 1.77 -8.22
C ASN A 218 -18.72 2.57 -8.61
N SER A 219 -18.74 3.89 -8.44
CA SER A 219 -17.65 4.78 -8.82
C SER A 219 -16.39 4.57 -7.97
N ARG A 220 -15.23 4.64 -8.62
CA ARG A 220 -13.91 4.48 -8.02
C ARG A 220 -12.93 5.45 -8.62
N ILE A 221 -12.01 5.96 -7.81
CA ILE A 221 -10.99 6.93 -8.21
C ILE A 221 -9.59 6.34 -8.03
N VAL A 222 -8.69 6.65 -8.96
CA VAL A 222 -7.25 6.39 -8.85
C VAL A 222 -6.46 7.62 -9.27
N LYS A 223 -5.26 7.79 -8.71
CA LYS A 223 -4.28 8.78 -9.16
C LYS A 223 -3.48 8.21 -10.34
N VAL A 224 -3.24 9.01 -11.37
CA VAL A 224 -2.23 8.69 -12.37
C VAL A 224 -0.85 9.02 -11.78
N PRO A 225 0.09 8.06 -11.69
CA PRO A 225 1.39 8.27 -11.06
C PRO A 225 2.12 9.52 -11.55
N ASP A 226 2.89 10.15 -10.65
CA ASP A 226 3.75 11.31 -10.92
C ASP A 226 3.07 12.50 -11.61
N SER A 227 1.75 12.64 -11.43
CA SER A 227 0.96 13.65 -12.11
C SER A 227 -0.10 14.31 -11.22
N THR A 228 -0.76 15.32 -11.79
CA THR A 228 -1.98 15.93 -11.25
C THR A 228 -3.25 15.35 -11.88
N LYS A 229 -3.11 14.22 -12.60
CA LYS A 229 -4.18 13.55 -13.31
C LYS A 229 -4.74 12.42 -12.47
N TYR A 230 -6.04 12.21 -12.62
CA TYR A 230 -6.80 11.20 -11.90
C TYR A 230 -7.76 10.56 -12.88
N MET A 231 -8.15 9.33 -12.59
CA MET A 231 -9.17 8.62 -13.33
C MET A 231 -10.32 8.22 -12.42
N ILE A 232 -11.53 8.31 -12.96
CA ILE A 232 -12.73 7.73 -12.34
C ILE A 232 -13.23 6.62 -13.23
N ALA A 233 -13.33 5.42 -12.65
CA ALA A 233 -14.02 4.28 -13.25
C ALA A 233 -15.38 4.10 -12.59
N TYR A 234 -16.45 3.91 -13.38
CA TYR A 234 -17.81 3.81 -12.88
C TYR A 234 -18.72 3.06 -13.85
N GLU A 235 -19.88 2.63 -13.35
CA GLU A 235 -20.98 2.11 -14.16
C GLU A 235 -21.94 3.27 -14.49
N ASN A 236 -22.16 3.54 -15.78
CA ASN A 236 -23.10 4.58 -16.20
C ASN A 236 -24.55 4.06 -16.24
N GLY A 237 -25.52 4.95 -16.48
CA GLY A 237 -26.95 4.58 -16.54
C GLY A 237 -27.37 3.68 -17.73
N SER A 238 -26.46 3.38 -18.65
CA SER A 238 -26.62 2.38 -19.73
C SER A 238 -26.00 1.03 -19.37
N ASN A 239 -25.48 0.89 -18.14
CA ASN A 239 -24.68 -0.23 -17.68
C ASN A 239 -23.36 -0.38 -18.46
N ASP A 240 -22.81 0.70 -19.01
CA ASP A 240 -21.45 0.69 -19.53
C ASP A 240 -20.46 0.88 -18.38
N GLY A 241 -19.38 0.09 -18.37
CA GLY A 241 -18.17 0.36 -17.63
C GLY A 241 -17.37 1.45 -18.35
N ILE A 242 -17.27 2.62 -17.73
CA ILE A 242 -16.56 3.79 -18.26
C ILE A 242 -15.39 4.12 -17.34
N VAL A 243 -14.25 4.48 -17.93
CA VAL A 243 -13.17 5.20 -17.24
C VAL A 243 -12.93 6.53 -17.95
N PHE A 244 -12.75 7.60 -17.18
CA PHE A 244 -12.35 8.90 -17.74
C PHE A 244 -11.33 9.60 -16.87
N SER A 245 -10.53 10.46 -17.48
CA SER A 245 -9.47 11.22 -16.82
C SER A 245 -9.82 12.70 -16.64
N PHE A 246 -9.23 13.31 -15.63
CA PHE A 246 -9.40 14.73 -15.28
C PHE A 246 -8.23 15.23 -14.42
N THR A 247 -8.27 16.48 -13.97
CA THR A 247 -7.20 17.08 -13.15
C THR A 247 -7.69 17.52 -11.78
N ILE A 248 -6.91 17.21 -10.73
CA ILE A 248 -7.03 17.81 -9.40
C ILE A 248 -5.69 18.47 -9.04
N SER A 249 -5.72 19.72 -8.58
CA SER A 249 -4.51 20.39 -8.09
C SER A 249 -4.00 19.73 -6.80
N ASN A 250 -2.75 19.98 -6.43
CA ASN A 250 -2.19 19.51 -5.14
C ASN A 250 -2.88 20.12 -3.91
N THR A 251 -3.77 21.10 -4.10
CA THR A 251 -4.57 21.71 -3.05
C THR A 251 -6.04 21.32 -3.15
N GLY A 252 -6.36 20.22 -3.84
CA GLY A 252 -7.71 19.66 -3.95
C GLY A 252 -8.67 20.38 -4.91
N ILE A 253 -8.22 21.37 -5.71
CA ILE A 253 -9.13 22.06 -6.65
C ILE A 253 -9.36 21.20 -7.89
N ILE A 254 -10.62 20.93 -8.22
CA ILE A 254 -11.01 20.05 -9.33
C ILE A 254 -11.15 20.89 -10.61
N THR A 255 -10.47 20.46 -11.68
CA THR A 255 -10.78 20.93 -13.03
C THR A 255 -11.93 20.11 -13.58
N LYS A 256 -13.14 20.69 -13.56
CA LYS A 256 -14.43 20.01 -13.81
C LYS A 256 -14.70 19.78 -15.31
N SER A 257 -13.74 19.14 -15.97
CA SER A 257 -13.79 18.77 -17.38
C SER A 257 -13.06 17.46 -17.61
N VAL A 258 -13.70 16.57 -18.37
CA VAL A 258 -13.08 15.33 -18.86
C VAL A 258 -11.95 15.67 -19.84
N ILE A 259 -10.80 15.02 -19.68
CA ILE A 259 -9.67 15.09 -20.61
C ILE A 259 -9.87 14.03 -21.69
N ASP A 260 -10.04 12.78 -21.27
CA ASP A 260 -10.26 11.64 -22.15
C ASP A 260 -11.13 10.57 -21.48
N SER A 261 -11.65 9.61 -22.26
CA SER A 261 -12.52 8.55 -21.76
C SER A 261 -12.48 7.28 -22.60
N LEU A 262 -12.62 6.13 -21.93
CA LEU A 262 -12.75 4.81 -22.55
C LEU A 262 -14.00 4.10 -22.00
N THR A 263 -14.79 3.50 -22.90
CA THR A 263 -15.77 2.46 -22.54
C THR A 263 -15.06 1.12 -22.53
N PHE A 264 -14.75 0.60 -21.34
CA PHE A 264 -14.04 -0.69 -21.21
C PHE A 264 -14.99 -1.88 -21.28
N GLU A 265 -16.26 -1.71 -20.90
CA GLU A 265 -17.28 -2.76 -20.97
C GLU A 265 -18.64 -2.19 -21.41
N PRO A 266 -19.13 -2.46 -22.63
CA PRO A 266 -20.36 -1.84 -23.14
C PRO A 266 -21.63 -2.59 -22.71
N GLY A 267 -22.55 -1.89 -22.03
CA GLY A 267 -23.95 -2.27 -21.84
C GLY A 267 -24.26 -3.42 -20.86
N ILE A 268 -23.25 -3.99 -20.20
CA ILE A 268 -23.42 -5.16 -19.35
C ILE A 268 -22.54 -5.13 -18.06
N ASN A 269 -21.97 -3.97 -17.72
CA ASN A 269 -21.21 -3.81 -16.47
C ASN A 269 -22.14 -3.77 -15.25
N ASN A 270 -21.73 -4.42 -14.17
CA ASN A 270 -22.52 -4.53 -12.92
C ASN A 270 -21.68 -4.27 -11.66
N TRP A 271 -20.37 -4.08 -11.81
CA TRP A 271 -19.45 -3.75 -10.72
C TRP A 271 -18.13 -3.22 -11.25
N VAL A 272 -17.48 -2.33 -10.50
CA VAL A 272 -16.15 -1.79 -10.80
C VAL A 272 -15.29 -1.79 -9.52
N SER A 273 -14.11 -2.40 -9.57
CA SER A 273 -13.08 -2.26 -8.54
C SER A 273 -12.32 -0.94 -8.70
N PRO A 274 -11.60 -0.46 -7.66
CA PRO A 274 -10.59 0.58 -7.88
C PRO A 274 -9.67 0.18 -9.04
N PRO A 275 -9.42 1.09 -10.01
CA PRO A 275 -8.37 0.85 -10.98
C PRO A 275 -7.03 0.73 -10.26
N LEU A 276 -6.24 -0.26 -10.66
CA LEU A 276 -4.91 -0.52 -10.12
C LEU A 276 -3.87 0.03 -11.10
N SER A 277 -2.94 0.85 -10.61
CA SER A 277 -1.76 1.20 -11.40
C SER A 277 -0.81 0.01 -11.45
N LEU A 278 -0.32 -0.31 -12.64
CA LEU A 278 0.62 -1.40 -12.89
C LEU A 278 2.05 -0.88 -13.10
N GLY A 279 2.28 0.42 -12.88
CA GLY A 279 3.52 1.12 -13.21
C GLY A 279 3.52 1.74 -14.62
N SER A 280 4.33 2.80 -14.78
CA SER A 280 4.34 3.64 -15.99
C SER A 280 2.93 4.15 -16.35
N ASP A 281 2.45 3.85 -17.56
CA ASP A 281 1.15 4.27 -18.08
C ASP A 281 0.08 3.16 -18.01
N TYR A 282 0.37 2.00 -17.42
CA TYR A 282 -0.53 0.82 -17.48
C TYR A 282 -1.44 0.71 -16.27
N PHE A 283 -2.70 0.36 -16.52
CA PHE A 283 -3.73 0.20 -15.50
C PHE A 283 -4.55 -1.07 -15.73
N ALA A 284 -5.03 -1.65 -14.65
CA ALA A 284 -6.02 -2.74 -14.67
C ALA A 284 -7.28 -2.35 -13.89
N ILE A 285 -8.43 -2.88 -14.32
CA ILE A 285 -9.69 -2.83 -13.58
C ILE A 285 -10.25 -4.24 -13.49
N ALA A 286 -10.64 -4.66 -12.29
CA ALA A 286 -11.50 -5.82 -12.11
C ALA A 286 -12.97 -5.38 -12.13
N GLY A 287 -13.77 -6.04 -12.96
CA GLY A 287 -15.18 -5.73 -13.14
C GLY A 287 -16.05 -6.98 -13.14
N VAL A 288 -17.36 -6.75 -13.22
CA VAL A 288 -18.35 -7.78 -13.50
C VAL A 288 -19.08 -7.41 -14.79
N GLY A 289 -19.01 -8.27 -15.80
CA GLY A 289 -19.46 -7.97 -17.17
C GLY A 289 -19.58 -9.21 -18.07
N ASN A 290 -19.34 -9.01 -19.38
CA ASN A 290 -19.30 -10.05 -20.42
C ASN A 290 -20.64 -10.81 -20.60
N ALA A 291 -20.61 -12.10 -20.99
CA ALA A 291 -21.77 -12.81 -21.54
C ALA A 291 -22.80 -13.06 -20.43
N ASP A 292 -23.80 -12.17 -20.35
CA ASP A 292 -24.88 -12.09 -19.37
C ASP A 292 -24.64 -11.13 -18.18
N GLY A 293 -23.47 -10.49 -18.07
CA GLY A 293 -23.21 -9.44 -17.07
C GLY A 293 -22.87 -9.95 -15.68
N PHE A 294 -22.40 -11.19 -15.62
CA PHE A 294 -22.19 -11.92 -14.39
C PHE A 294 -20.78 -12.53 -14.29
N ASP A 295 -19.98 -12.41 -15.35
CA ASP A 295 -18.62 -12.93 -15.39
C ASP A 295 -17.69 -12.02 -14.61
N GLY A 296 -16.67 -12.61 -14.00
CA GLY A 296 -15.55 -11.86 -13.45
C GLY A 296 -14.53 -11.59 -14.53
N VAL A 297 -14.24 -10.32 -14.80
CA VAL A 297 -13.36 -9.91 -15.90
C VAL A 297 -12.30 -8.91 -15.44
N ILE A 298 -11.07 -9.07 -15.94
CA ILE A 298 -10.02 -8.07 -15.85
C ILE A 298 -9.89 -7.36 -17.19
N TYR A 299 -9.74 -6.03 -17.16
CA TYR A 299 -9.46 -5.19 -18.32
C TYR A 299 -8.16 -4.44 -18.08
N THR A 300 -7.27 -4.41 -19.06
CA THR A 300 -6.09 -3.54 -19.05
C THR A 300 -6.23 -2.42 -20.07
N PHE A 301 -5.63 -1.28 -19.79
CA PHE A 301 -5.59 -0.12 -20.68
C PHE A 301 -4.42 0.79 -20.28
N THR A 302 -4.16 1.84 -21.05
CA THR A 302 -3.14 2.83 -20.71
C THR A 302 -3.72 4.20 -20.42
N CYS A 303 -3.10 4.93 -19.49
CA CYS A 303 -3.31 6.35 -19.31
C CYS A 303 -1.97 7.05 -19.07
N ASP A 304 -1.63 8.03 -19.90
CA ASP A 304 -0.37 8.77 -19.75
C ASP A 304 -0.44 9.87 -18.69
N SER A 305 0.71 10.46 -18.35
CA SER A 305 0.82 11.55 -17.35
C SER A 305 0.07 12.84 -17.71
N ASP A 306 -0.36 13.00 -18.97
CA ASP A 306 -1.20 14.12 -19.42
C ASP A 306 -2.70 13.78 -19.31
N GLY A 307 -3.03 12.52 -19.02
CA GLY A 307 -4.37 12.00 -18.85
C GLY A 307 -4.99 11.47 -20.14
N ALA A 308 -4.23 11.26 -21.22
CA ALA A 308 -4.75 10.62 -22.42
C ALA A 308 -4.93 9.11 -22.17
N ILE A 309 -6.10 8.57 -22.51
CA ILE A 309 -6.46 7.16 -22.30
C ILE A 309 -6.38 6.44 -23.65
N SER A 310 -5.99 5.17 -23.68
CA SER A 310 -6.02 4.38 -24.92
C SER A 310 -7.43 4.31 -25.53
N ASP A 311 -7.52 4.40 -26.86
CA ASP A 311 -8.79 4.32 -27.61
C ASP A 311 -9.57 3.00 -27.38
N THR A 312 -8.86 1.93 -26.99
CA THR A 312 -9.41 0.61 -26.71
C THR A 312 -8.78 0.01 -25.47
N VAL A 313 -9.44 -1.02 -24.91
CA VAL A 313 -8.80 -1.95 -23.97
C VAL A 313 -7.57 -2.59 -24.62
N SER A 314 -6.50 -2.75 -23.84
CA SER A 314 -5.26 -3.41 -24.27
C SER A 314 -5.44 -4.92 -24.28
N ASP A 315 -5.94 -5.48 -23.19
CA ASP A 315 -6.30 -6.88 -23.08
C ASP A 315 -7.48 -7.11 -22.11
N THR A 316 -8.05 -8.31 -22.16
CA THR A 316 -9.11 -8.75 -21.26
C THR A 316 -8.99 -10.23 -20.90
N MET A 317 -9.25 -10.56 -19.63
CA MET A 317 -9.28 -11.93 -19.14
C MET A 317 -10.55 -12.18 -18.32
N GLU A 318 -11.33 -13.19 -18.70
CA GLU A 318 -12.36 -13.78 -17.84
C GLU A 318 -11.68 -14.66 -16.77
N PHE A 319 -11.70 -14.22 -15.52
CA PHE A 319 -11.19 -15.02 -14.40
C PHE A 319 -12.27 -15.94 -13.82
N TYR A 320 -13.54 -15.68 -14.10
CA TYR A 320 -14.66 -16.46 -13.58
C TYR A 320 -15.89 -16.42 -14.51
N ASP A 321 -16.36 -17.60 -14.88
CA ASP A 321 -17.58 -17.82 -15.67
C ASP A 321 -18.84 -17.66 -14.79
N GLY A 322 -19.60 -16.60 -15.07
CA GLY A 322 -20.82 -16.20 -14.39
C GLY A 322 -22.06 -17.01 -14.76
N SER A 323 -21.99 -17.88 -15.79
CA SER A 323 -23.14 -18.61 -16.33
C SER A 323 -23.78 -19.56 -15.33
N VAL A 324 -23.01 -20.06 -14.35
CA VAL A 324 -23.52 -20.90 -13.27
C VAL A 324 -23.98 -20.06 -12.08
N ASN A 325 -23.18 -19.07 -11.68
CA ASN A 325 -23.50 -18.15 -10.57
C ASN A 325 -22.74 -16.84 -10.72
N PHE A 326 -23.27 -15.76 -10.16
CA PHE A 326 -22.74 -14.42 -10.41
C PHE A 326 -21.45 -14.13 -9.64
N CYS A 327 -20.47 -13.55 -10.34
CA CYS A 327 -19.33 -12.88 -9.73
C CYS A 327 -19.82 -11.63 -8.98
N GLN A 328 -19.32 -11.40 -7.77
CA GLN A 328 -19.61 -10.18 -7.03
C GLN A 328 -18.40 -9.66 -6.27
N ALA A 329 -18.37 -8.32 -6.17
CA ALA A 329 -17.36 -7.54 -5.47
C ALA A 329 -15.91 -8.00 -5.71
N PRO A 330 -15.47 -8.12 -6.98
CA PRO A 330 -14.06 -8.35 -7.25
C PRO A 330 -13.21 -7.22 -6.68
N PHE A 331 -12.10 -7.60 -6.07
CA PHE A 331 -11.07 -6.71 -5.58
C PHE A 331 -9.73 -7.28 -6.02
N MET A 332 -8.90 -6.47 -6.68
CA MET A 332 -7.59 -6.87 -7.19
C MET A 332 -6.49 -6.15 -6.42
N ILE A 333 -5.38 -6.85 -6.21
CA ILE A 333 -4.12 -6.29 -5.72
C ILE A 333 -2.97 -6.77 -6.60
N HIS A 334 -1.91 -5.96 -6.63
CA HIS A 334 -0.58 -6.44 -6.99
C HIS A 334 -0.02 -7.25 -5.81
N VAL A 335 0.65 -8.37 -6.10
CA VAL A 335 1.28 -9.21 -5.08
C VAL A 335 2.78 -8.93 -5.07
N GLN A 336 3.46 -9.27 -6.16
CA GLN A 336 4.90 -9.07 -6.36
C GLN A 336 5.22 -9.26 -7.85
N ASP A 337 6.33 -8.70 -8.32
CA ASP A 337 6.76 -8.83 -9.73
C ASP A 337 5.61 -8.52 -10.71
N ASP A 338 5.30 -9.44 -11.63
CA ASP A 338 4.17 -9.36 -12.56
C ASP A 338 2.94 -10.15 -12.05
N VAL A 339 2.93 -10.62 -10.80
CA VAL A 339 1.88 -11.44 -10.20
C VAL A 339 0.83 -10.58 -9.50
N TYR A 340 -0.43 -10.88 -9.82
CA TYR A 340 -1.61 -10.22 -9.27
C TYR A 340 -2.58 -11.25 -8.71
N ALA A 341 -3.40 -10.81 -7.76
CA ALA A 341 -4.48 -11.62 -7.20
C ALA A 341 -5.80 -10.86 -7.26
N VAL A 342 -6.89 -11.57 -7.60
CA VAL A 342 -8.26 -11.07 -7.50
C VAL A 342 -9.06 -11.95 -6.54
N ALA A 343 -9.67 -11.33 -5.54
CA ALA A 343 -10.64 -11.98 -4.68
C ALA A 343 -12.06 -11.55 -5.08
N HIS A 344 -12.98 -12.49 -5.09
CA HIS A 344 -14.39 -12.24 -5.35
C HIS A 344 -15.25 -13.22 -4.56
N TYR A 345 -16.56 -12.98 -4.50
CA TYR A 345 -17.49 -13.95 -3.93
C TYR A 345 -18.59 -14.31 -4.92
N ARG A 346 -19.32 -15.36 -4.56
CA ARG A 346 -20.49 -15.84 -5.30
C ARG A 346 -21.75 -15.54 -4.50
N GLN A 347 -22.69 -14.81 -5.09
CA GLN A 347 -23.92 -14.33 -4.42
C GLN A 347 -24.75 -15.43 -3.72
N SER A 348 -24.57 -16.70 -4.09
CA SER A 348 -25.34 -17.84 -3.59
C SER A 348 -24.62 -18.77 -2.60
N SER A 349 -23.31 -18.59 -2.35
CA SER A 349 -22.58 -19.45 -1.40
C SER A 349 -22.02 -18.73 -0.18
N PHE A 350 -21.92 -17.39 -0.18
CA PHE A 350 -21.17 -16.59 0.83
C PHE A 350 -19.69 -16.97 0.98
N ASP A 351 -19.22 -18.01 0.29
CA ASP A 351 -17.82 -18.33 0.07
C ASP A 351 -17.20 -17.38 -0.95
N GLY A 352 -15.89 -17.16 -0.80
CA GLY A 352 -15.06 -16.38 -1.69
C GLY A 352 -14.05 -17.24 -2.44
N TRP A 353 -13.52 -16.69 -3.51
CA TRP A 353 -12.44 -17.27 -4.30
C TRP A 353 -11.34 -16.24 -4.48
N VAL A 354 -10.11 -16.69 -4.35
CA VAL A 354 -8.92 -15.94 -4.73
C VAL A 354 -8.33 -16.59 -5.97
N ARG A 355 -7.98 -15.79 -6.96
CA ARG A 355 -7.38 -16.24 -8.22
C ARG A 355 -6.14 -15.43 -8.51
N SER A 356 -5.08 -16.11 -8.89
CA SER A 356 -3.81 -15.50 -9.28
C SER A 356 -3.65 -15.55 -10.80
N PHE A 357 -2.91 -14.57 -11.33
CA PHE A 357 -2.56 -14.45 -12.73
C PHE A 357 -1.38 -13.47 -12.84
N THR A 358 -0.87 -13.30 -14.05
CA THR A 358 0.15 -12.28 -14.33
C THR A 358 -0.35 -11.24 -15.31
N ILE A 359 0.16 -10.02 -15.20
CA ILE A 359 0.01 -8.97 -16.22
C ILE A 359 1.39 -8.55 -16.67
N GLU A 360 1.67 -8.70 -17.95
CA GLU A 360 2.96 -8.30 -18.51
C GLU A 360 3.08 -6.77 -18.54
N ILE A 361 4.10 -6.23 -17.89
CA ILE A 361 4.43 -4.79 -17.91
C ILE A 361 5.81 -4.65 -18.57
N PRO A 362 6.12 -3.55 -19.30
CA PRO A 362 7.40 -3.43 -19.98
C PRO A 362 8.58 -3.62 -19.01
N THR A 363 9.48 -4.56 -19.30
CA THR A 363 10.74 -4.73 -18.55
C THR A 363 11.52 -3.41 -18.56
N GLY A 364 11.71 -2.81 -17.38
CA GLY A 364 12.26 -1.45 -17.18
C GLY A 364 11.25 -0.42 -16.68
N ALA A 365 9.97 -0.78 -16.58
CA ALA A 365 8.95 -0.04 -15.83
C ALA A 365 9.00 -0.31 -14.32
N VAL A 366 9.86 -1.25 -13.88
CA VAL A 366 10.11 -1.63 -12.48
C VAL A 366 11.42 -1.01 -11.96
N GLU A 367 11.82 0.15 -12.48
CA GLU A 367 12.61 1.07 -11.66
C GLU A 367 11.59 1.86 -10.85
N GLU A 368 10.99 1.19 -9.85
CA GLU A 368 10.27 1.93 -8.83
C GLU A 368 11.35 2.70 -8.08
N THR A 369 11.49 4.00 -8.37
CA THR A 369 12.15 4.89 -7.43
C THR A 369 11.30 4.89 -6.18
N ALA A 370 11.61 4.00 -5.24
CA ALA A 370 11.02 4.05 -3.93
C ALA A 370 11.44 5.39 -3.30
N THR A 371 10.48 6.30 -3.21
CA THR A 371 10.67 7.59 -2.55
C THR A 371 10.28 7.41 -1.10
N PHE A 372 11.26 7.15 -0.24
CA PHE A 372 11.01 7.02 1.19
C PHE A 372 10.93 8.42 1.81
N SER A 373 9.76 8.72 2.39
CA SER A 373 9.42 9.99 3.05
C SER A 373 9.76 10.02 4.55
N SER A 374 10.28 8.92 5.11
CA SER A 374 10.52 8.72 6.54
C SER A 374 11.81 7.95 6.84
N ASP A 375 12.16 7.79 8.13
CA ASP A 375 13.40 7.14 8.55
C ASP A 375 13.39 5.63 8.20
N SER A 376 14.02 5.26 7.09
CA SER A 376 14.01 3.89 6.55
C SER A 376 15.26 3.07 6.91
N HIS A 377 15.06 1.76 7.11
CA HIS A 377 16.11 0.73 7.16
C HIS A 377 15.88 -0.22 5.98
N ILE A 378 16.84 -0.32 5.06
CA ILE A 378 16.80 -1.25 3.91
C ILE A 378 17.89 -2.31 4.07
N TRP A 379 17.52 -3.56 3.77
CA TRP A 379 18.41 -4.71 3.61
C TRP A 379 18.17 -5.36 2.22
N ASP A 380 18.34 -4.63 1.12
CA ASP A 380 18.32 -5.24 -0.22
C ASP A 380 19.04 -4.39 -1.30
N ALA A 381 19.29 -5.02 -2.45
CA ALA A 381 20.00 -4.49 -3.62
C ALA A 381 19.08 -3.68 -4.55
N GLU A 382 18.57 -2.54 -4.09
CA GLU A 382 17.68 -1.63 -4.85
C GLU A 382 18.22 -0.20 -5.01
N THR A 383 17.81 0.49 -6.07
CA THR A 383 18.07 1.91 -6.34
C THR A 383 17.11 2.81 -5.55
N ALA A 384 17.51 3.27 -4.36
CA ALA A 384 16.66 4.12 -3.48
C ALA A 384 16.95 5.63 -3.59
N THR A 385 15.93 6.47 -3.41
CA THR A 385 16.08 7.94 -3.24
C THR A 385 15.50 8.38 -1.90
N PHE A 386 16.34 8.94 -1.03
CA PHE A 386 15.96 9.38 0.33
C PHE A 386 15.80 10.91 0.44
N ASN A 387 14.74 11.36 1.13
CA ASN A 387 14.49 12.76 1.45
C ASN A 387 14.54 13.09 2.96
N SER A 388 14.81 12.08 3.81
CA SER A 388 14.78 12.10 5.29
C SER A 388 16.06 11.49 5.89
N ASN A 389 16.21 11.39 7.23
CA ASN A 389 17.37 10.72 7.81
C ASN A 389 17.32 9.22 7.52
N SER A 390 18.45 8.61 7.16
CA SER A 390 18.44 7.17 6.82
C SER A 390 19.70 6.47 7.32
N HIS A 391 19.52 5.22 7.76
CA HIS A 391 20.57 4.29 8.15
C HIS A 391 20.63 3.16 7.13
N LEU A 392 21.73 3.07 6.40
CA LEU A 392 21.83 2.18 5.24
C LEU A 392 22.98 1.18 5.34
N TYR A 393 22.69 -0.07 4.94
CA TYR A 393 23.62 -1.16 4.70
C TYR A 393 23.37 -1.70 3.27
N ALA A 394 24.20 -1.34 2.29
CA ALA A 394 23.96 -1.64 0.87
C ALA A 394 25.27 -1.96 0.11
N GLU A 395 25.19 -2.84 -0.90
CA GLU A 395 26.35 -3.27 -1.71
C GLU A 395 26.53 -2.49 -3.05
N ASP A 396 25.66 -1.53 -3.42
CA ASP A 396 25.75 -0.85 -4.73
C ASP A 396 25.26 0.63 -4.77
N THR A 397 25.32 1.26 -5.96
CA THR A 397 25.36 2.71 -6.24
C THR A 397 24.10 3.51 -5.84
N GLU A 398 24.24 4.54 -4.98
CA GLU A 398 23.10 5.37 -4.50
C GLU A 398 23.31 6.91 -4.56
N ILE A 399 22.20 7.66 -4.57
CA ILE A 399 22.14 9.14 -4.61
C ILE A 399 21.38 9.69 -3.38
N PHE A 400 22.03 10.55 -2.59
CA PHE A 400 21.47 11.07 -1.33
C PHE A 400 21.21 12.59 -1.34
N SER A 401 20.06 13.01 -0.78
CA SER A 401 19.64 14.43 -0.67
C SER A 401 19.46 14.96 0.77
N SER A 402 19.65 14.12 1.80
CA SER A 402 19.44 14.39 3.24
C SER A 402 20.60 13.87 4.12
N THR A 403 20.54 14.09 5.45
CA THR A 403 21.55 13.61 6.41
C THR A 403 21.50 12.09 6.59
N SER A 404 22.56 11.39 6.16
CA SER A 404 22.60 9.91 6.16
C SER A 404 23.79 9.35 6.94
N HIS A 405 23.62 8.17 7.54
CA HIS A 405 24.67 7.38 8.20
C HIS A 405 24.89 6.07 7.44
N LEU A 406 26.11 5.85 6.96
CA LEU A 406 26.45 4.76 6.04
C LEU A 406 27.48 3.79 6.64
N TRP A 407 27.27 2.49 6.41
CA TRP A 407 28.16 1.40 6.86
C TRP A 407 28.42 0.36 5.76
N ASP A 408 28.93 0.74 4.58
CA ASP A 408 29.40 -0.23 3.57
C ASP A 408 30.25 0.39 2.42
N THR A 409 30.73 -0.50 1.55
CA THR A 409 31.60 -0.33 0.38
C THR A 409 30.83 0.23 -0.82
N ILE A 410 30.75 1.56 -0.96
CA ILE A 410 29.85 2.19 -1.95
C ILE A 410 30.57 3.19 -2.87
N THR A 411 30.18 3.19 -4.16
CA THR A 411 30.38 4.35 -5.05
C THR A 411 29.13 5.24 -4.96
N ALA A 412 29.20 6.39 -4.29
CA ALA A 412 28.03 7.27 -4.07
C ALA A 412 28.30 8.75 -4.37
N THR A 413 27.23 9.48 -4.69
CA THR A 413 27.21 10.94 -4.87
C THR A 413 26.33 11.59 -3.80
N PHE A 414 26.91 12.49 -2.99
CA PHE A 414 26.22 13.15 -1.87
C PHE A 414 26.03 14.65 -2.12
N SER A 415 24.79 15.13 -1.95
CA SER A 415 24.41 16.55 -2.10
C SER A 415 24.14 17.29 -0.78
N SER A 416 24.18 16.59 0.35
CA SER A 416 23.85 17.03 1.73
C SER A 416 24.87 16.53 2.75
N ASN A 417 24.87 17.06 3.98
CA ASN A 417 25.84 16.67 5.02
C ASN A 417 25.66 15.18 5.39
N SER A 418 26.72 14.36 5.30
CA SER A 418 26.65 12.92 5.58
C SER A 418 27.79 12.47 6.51
N ASN A 419 27.57 11.42 7.30
CA ASN A 419 28.60 10.79 8.14
C ASN A 419 28.83 9.35 7.67
N ILE A 420 30.03 9.05 7.17
CA ILE A 420 30.34 7.75 6.54
C ILE A 420 31.42 7.02 7.32
N HIS A 421 31.14 5.79 7.76
CA HIS A 421 32.12 4.88 8.36
C HIS A 421 32.44 3.73 7.40
N ASP A 422 33.63 3.78 6.80
CA ASP A 422 34.06 2.82 5.77
C ASP A 422 35.45 2.23 6.09
N THR A 423 35.64 0.95 5.78
CA THR A 423 36.91 0.25 5.88
C THR A 423 37.66 0.10 4.55
N GLU A 424 37.01 0.22 3.37
CA GLU A 424 37.68 0.12 2.05
C GLU A 424 36.92 0.88 0.90
N THR A 425 36.91 2.21 0.89
CA THR A 425 36.30 2.98 -0.23
C THR A 425 37.21 3.06 -1.47
N GLU A 426 36.71 2.74 -2.68
CA GLU A 426 37.42 3.01 -3.94
C GLU A 426 37.23 4.45 -4.46
N THR A 427 36.03 5.07 -4.36
CA THR A 427 35.80 6.48 -4.77
C THR A 427 34.49 7.07 -4.20
N GLY A 428 34.52 8.32 -3.70
CA GLY A 428 33.32 9.06 -3.29
C GLY A 428 33.38 10.55 -3.68
N THR A 429 32.25 11.13 -4.08
CA THR A 429 32.14 12.56 -4.46
C THR A 429 31.22 13.31 -3.50
N PHE A 430 31.76 14.32 -2.80
CA PHE A 430 31.04 15.14 -1.81
C PHE A 430 30.89 16.57 -2.29
N THR A 431 29.68 17.14 -2.16
CA THR A 431 29.39 18.54 -2.51
C THR A 431 28.96 19.42 -1.32
N SER A 432 29.06 18.90 -0.09
CA SER A 432 28.58 19.49 1.18
C SER A 432 29.56 19.30 2.37
N ASN A 433 29.19 19.75 3.59
CA ASN A 433 29.96 19.57 4.83
C ASN A 433 29.78 18.15 5.40
N SER A 434 30.44 17.18 4.78
CA SER A 434 30.37 15.77 5.19
C SER A 434 31.62 15.33 5.96
N HIS A 435 31.45 14.32 6.83
CA HIS A 435 32.54 13.66 7.55
C HIS A 435 32.74 12.26 7.00
N LEU A 436 33.97 11.97 6.58
CA LEU A 436 34.39 10.68 6.08
C LEU A 436 35.38 10.04 7.05
N TYR A 437 35.09 8.82 7.47
CA TYR A 437 35.97 7.93 8.22
C TYR A 437 36.37 6.78 7.30
N ALA A 438 37.56 6.86 6.69
CA ALA A 438 38.10 5.86 5.76
C ALA A 438 39.58 5.58 6.06
N GLU A 439 40.05 4.35 5.78
CA GLU A 439 41.48 3.97 5.93
C GLU A 439 42.36 4.39 4.72
N ASP A 440 41.77 4.65 3.55
CA ASP A 440 42.51 4.93 2.30
C ASP A 440 42.12 6.23 1.56
N THR A 441 42.97 6.62 0.61
CA THR A 441 43.01 7.96 -0.02
C THR A 441 41.77 8.30 -0.86
N VAL A 442 40.97 9.26 -0.39
CA VAL A 442 39.80 9.79 -1.11
C VAL A 442 40.08 11.15 -1.75
N THR A 443 39.52 11.40 -2.94
CA THR A 443 39.58 12.70 -3.63
C THR A 443 38.39 13.55 -3.21
N VAL A 444 38.63 14.61 -2.42
CA VAL A 444 37.59 15.53 -1.93
C VAL A 444 37.56 16.80 -2.79
N GLN A 445 36.38 17.21 -3.28
CA GLN A 445 36.20 18.45 -4.07
C GLN A 445 35.49 19.59 -3.32
N SER A 446 35.27 19.49 -2.01
CA SER A 446 34.60 20.50 -1.15
C SER A 446 35.28 20.68 0.23
N ASP A 447 34.68 21.50 1.10
CA ASP A 447 35.12 21.79 2.48
C ASP A 447 34.97 20.60 3.47
N ALA A 448 34.74 19.38 2.97
CA ALA A 448 34.58 18.18 3.79
C ALA A 448 35.87 17.86 4.60
N ARG A 449 35.68 17.34 5.81
CA ARG A 449 36.77 17.12 6.79
C ARG A 449 36.99 15.63 7.04
N ILE A 450 38.19 15.14 6.73
CA ILE A 450 38.64 13.77 7.05
C ILE A 450 39.04 13.73 8.53
N ILE A 451 38.46 12.81 9.30
CA ILE A 451 38.80 12.59 10.71
C ILE A 451 39.24 11.13 10.85
N SER A 452 40.44 10.89 11.36
CA SER A 452 40.96 9.53 11.55
C SER A 452 40.37 8.86 12.80
N GLN A 453 40.28 7.53 12.81
CA GLN A 453 39.80 6.75 13.97
C GLN A 453 40.56 7.07 15.26
N ALA A 454 41.87 7.34 15.17
CA ALA A 454 42.71 7.76 16.28
C ALA A 454 42.32 9.12 16.91
N GLN A 455 41.62 10.00 16.18
CA GLN A 455 41.13 11.28 16.70
C GLN A 455 39.85 11.09 17.52
N ILE A 456 38.96 10.17 17.15
CA ILE A 456 37.71 9.89 17.88
C ILE A 456 37.98 9.18 19.20
N GLU A 457 38.88 8.19 19.22
CA GLU A 457 39.23 7.45 20.44
C GLU A 457 39.81 8.35 21.53
N ASN A 458 40.43 9.46 21.12
CA ASN A 458 40.97 10.47 22.03
C ASN A 458 39.92 11.53 22.45
N GLU A 459 38.85 11.70 21.69
CA GLU A 459 37.85 12.77 21.87
C GLU A 459 36.54 12.30 22.52
N TYR A 460 36.12 11.02 22.38
CA TYR A 460 34.78 10.57 22.78
C TYR A 460 34.65 9.40 23.78
N LYS A 461 35.72 8.69 24.17
CA LYS A 461 35.69 7.62 25.23
C LYS A 461 34.38 6.79 25.32
N ILE A 462 33.92 6.19 24.22
CA ILE A 462 32.67 5.40 24.23
C ILE A 462 33.02 3.91 24.51
N PRO A 463 32.44 3.25 25.53
CA PRO A 463 32.72 1.85 25.83
C PRO A 463 32.06 0.88 24.83
N TRP A 464 32.80 -0.16 24.47
CA TRP A 464 32.40 -1.27 23.60
C TRP A 464 31.43 -2.22 24.31
N GLU A 465 30.17 -2.26 23.89
CA GLU A 465 29.30 -3.45 23.97
C GLU A 465 27.94 -3.14 23.36
N ILE A 466 27.72 -3.56 22.10
CA ILE A 466 26.58 -4.34 21.59
C ILE A 466 26.94 -4.65 20.13
N HIS A 467 27.52 -5.83 19.89
CA HIS A 467 27.56 -6.46 18.56
C HIS A 467 26.63 -7.68 18.62
N PRO A 468 25.57 -7.76 17.80
CA PRO A 468 24.95 -9.03 17.46
C PRO A 468 25.81 -9.70 16.39
N THR A 469 26.61 -10.69 16.76
CA THR A 469 27.44 -11.44 15.81
C THR A 469 26.60 -12.48 15.07
N MET A 470 26.59 -12.41 13.75
CA MET A 470 26.07 -13.45 12.84
C MET A 470 26.99 -14.67 12.76
N ARG A 471 26.36 -15.81 12.47
CA ARG A 471 26.89 -17.04 11.83
C ARG A 471 28.02 -17.81 12.52
N ASN A 472 27.58 -18.91 13.11
CA ASN A 472 28.33 -20.15 13.31
C ASN A 472 28.96 -20.66 12.00
N ILE A 473 30.30 -20.67 11.94
CA ILE A 473 31.08 -21.64 11.15
C ILE A 473 32.45 -21.84 11.81
N HIS A 474 32.55 -22.79 12.74
CA HIS A 474 33.71 -23.70 12.77
C HIS A 474 33.45 -24.96 13.60
N THR A 475 33.73 -26.09 12.98
CA THR A 475 33.71 -27.43 13.56
C THR A 475 34.89 -27.70 14.49
N THR A 476 34.60 -28.51 15.52
CA THR A 476 35.46 -29.35 16.39
C THR A 476 36.15 -28.76 17.63
N PRO A 477 36.05 -29.43 18.81
CA PRO A 477 36.57 -28.95 20.08
C PRO A 477 37.96 -29.50 20.39
N GLN A 478 38.83 -28.67 20.98
CA GLN A 478 39.95 -29.16 21.79
C GLN A 478 39.98 -28.51 23.17
N THR A 479 40.16 -29.41 24.13
CA THR A 479 40.17 -29.28 25.57
C THR A 479 41.42 -28.59 26.12
N GLY A 480 41.24 -27.78 27.17
CA GLY A 480 42.13 -27.77 28.33
C GLY A 480 42.94 -26.49 28.59
N GLY A 481 42.95 -26.07 29.86
CA GLY A 481 44.06 -25.31 30.46
C GLY A 481 43.67 -23.97 31.09
N GLN A 482 43.61 -23.97 32.42
CA GLN A 482 43.64 -22.77 33.29
C GLN A 482 44.91 -21.94 33.03
N ASP A 483 44.85 -20.61 33.20
CA ASP A 483 45.57 -19.95 34.30
C ASP A 483 45.34 -18.43 34.37
N ASP A 484 45.54 -17.97 35.60
CA ASP A 484 45.39 -16.64 36.18
C ASP A 484 46.10 -15.48 35.47
N GLY A 485 45.61 -14.25 35.74
CA GLY A 485 46.48 -13.07 35.62
C GLY A 485 45.73 -11.76 35.50
N GLY A 486 45.33 -11.17 36.63
CA GLY A 486 44.77 -9.82 36.66
C GLY A 486 45.75 -8.75 36.18
N PHE A 487 45.20 -7.66 35.65
CA PHE A 487 45.85 -6.35 35.72
C PHE A 487 44.80 -5.25 35.86
N ARG A 488 45.14 -4.27 36.68
CA ARG A 488 44.30 -3.16 37.15
C ARG A 488 45.15 -1.89 36.95
N ILE A 489 44.46 -0.73 36.91
CA ILE A 489 44.96 0.66 37.07
C ILE A 489 45.57 1.24 35.77
N LEU A 490 45.24 2.45 35.26
CA LEU A 490 44.79 3.73 35.84
C LEU A 490 43.65 4.39 35.05
#